data_AF-A0A2G2E0L5-F1
#
_entry.id   AF-A0A2G2E0L5-F1
#
_cell.length_a   1.000
_cell.length_b   1.000
_cell.length_c   1.000
_cell.angle_alpha   90.00
_cell.angle_beta   90.00
_cell.angle_gamma   90.00
#
_symmetry.space_group_name_H-M   'P 1'
#
loop_
_entity.id
_entity.type
_entity.pdbx_description
1 polymer ?
#
loop_
_entity_poly.entity_id
_entity_poly.type
_entity_poly.pdbx_seq_one_letter_code
_entity_poly.pdbx_strand_id
1 'polypeptide(L)'
;MNHSTKLPTNSTSHQPTSLERRQDTSYTAISPEWEIKTAISTILTIALKPISFQDQLQEILGVLVSISWLEATNKGAIFVANGKNELILAAVHNLHPKFITLYAKTPFGCCLCGKAAETKKLIYKSYIDDEHDIRFDGMKNFGHYNLPLLDNNNVIQGIAVLYVAKHHKQHPDELLLMEMLSNTLTNSILNRSLKIKAEISSIRMQQAQFDMLHKLLTASEFRDNETGDHIKRMSQYAVSIGQKMGLNQSELKILKLASPIHDIGKVGIPDAILLKPGKLTPEEFAIMKDHTDIGAKILTGTHKLIQASRNIAWTHHERWDGKGYPRGLAGEEIPLFGRISALADVFDALTSKRPYKNAWPVDEAITFIKENSGSHFDTKVVDAFLSIIDEILEIKALYSNPHAVTSVPSSNIFRDRPVSTTVYTWDDSFSIGVASIDAQHQYLINLLNRIHEAVKTGSSTKIVTVLIDMQTYAEVHFADEESIMRENNYPQLNGHILLHKKFISKTESFMDDLELNPLAVSSEIAHYLGNWTANHIQKVDKKFGDFLKKRNLIPPADLKISLVDATSQKVRPDLNSNKN
;
A
#
# COMPACT_ATOMS: atom_id res chain seq x y z
N MET A 1 5.48 -24.83 -83.29
CA MET A 1 5.70 -24.69 -84.75
C MET A 1 4.55 -23.90 -85.34
N ASN A 2 4.87 -23.00 -86.26
CA ASN A 2 4.03 -22.05 -87.04
C ASN A 2 3.64 -20.77 -86.28
N HIS A 3 4.44 -19.69 -86.36
CA HIS A 3 4.54 -18.66 -87.42
C HIS A 3 3.23 -17.88 -87.64
N SER A 4 3.14 -16.66 -87.11
CA SER A 4 3.47 -15.38 -87.78
C SER A 4 2.46 -14.96 -88.84
N THR A 5 1.77 -13.83 -88.63
CA THR A 5 1.87 -12.65 -89.52
C THR A 5 1.19 -11.42 -88.93
N LYS A 6 1.79 -10.27 -89.25
CA LYS A 6 1.57 -8.90 -88.74
C LYS A 6 0.78 -8.07 -89.77
N LEU A 7 -0.10 -7.18 -89.27
CA LEU A 7 -0.30 -5.76 -89.65
C LEU A 7 -0.85 -5.41 -91.06
N PRO A 8 -1.22 -4.13 -91.38
CA PRO A 8 -1.83 -3.02 -90.60
C PRO A 8 -2.96 -2.27 -91.38
N THR A 9 -3.62 -1.27 -90.78
CA THR A 9 -3.64 0.15 -91.25
C THR A 9 -4.63 1.02 -90.46
N ASN A 10 -4.26 2.30 -90.31
CA ASN A 10 -4.74 3.31 -89.38
C ASN A 10 -5.86 4.22 -89.93
N SER A 11 -6.44 4.99 -89.00
CA SER A 11 -7.18 6.26 -89.14
C SER A 11 -8.68 6.12 -89.45
N THR A 12 -9.58 6.72 -88.68
CA THR A 12 -9.63 8.16 -88.35
C THR A 12 -10.39 8.45 -87.05
N SER A 13 -9.97 9.54 -86.43
CA SER A 13 -10.45 10.15 -85.21
C SER A 13 -11.83 10.82 -85.34
N HIS A 14 -12.74 10.56 -84.39
CA HIS A 14 -13.71 11.55 -83.91
C HIS A 14 -13.94 11.35 -82.41
N GLN A 15 -13.59 12.36 -81.62
CA GLN A 15 -14.18 12.57 -80.29
C GLN A 15 -15.63 13.01 -80.46
N PRO A 16 -16.51 12.67 -79.50
CA PRO A 16 -16.93 13.70 -78.58
C PRO A 16 -16.95 13.27 -77.10
N THR A 17 -16.94 14.31 -76.29
CA THR A 17 -16.76 14.43 -74.85
C THR A 17 -17.97 14.02 -74.00
N SER A 18 -17.65 13.40 -72.86
CA SER A 18 -18.24 13.53 -71.52
C SER A 18 -19.76 13.49 -71.35
N LEU A 19 -20.27 12.40 -70.76
CA LEU A 19 -21.20 12.44 -69.60
C LEU A 19 -21.35 11.03 -68.99
N GLU A 20 -21.28 10.99 -67.65
CA GLU A 20 -21.73 9.92 -66.75
C GLU A 20 -20.99 8.57 -66.73
N ARG A 21 -19.89 8.51 -65.96
CA ARG A 21 -19.62 7.32 -65.12
C ARG A 21 -19.93 7.67 -63.67
N ARG A 22 -21.08 7.20 -63.19
CA ARG A 22 -21.29 6.95 -61.76
C ARG A 22 -20.21 5.95 -61.31
N GLN A 23 -19.28 6.41 -60.50
CA GLN A 23 -18.45 5.52 -59.70
C GLN A 23 -19.29 5.03 -58.53
N ASP A 24 -19.79 3.82 -58.66
CA ASP A 24 -20.23 2.99 -57.53
C ASP A 24 -18.97 2.62 -56.73
N THR A 25 -18.67 3.41 -55.70
CA THR A 25 -17.79 2.99 -54.60
C THR A 25 -18.69 2.56 -53.45
N SER A 26 -19.14 1.30 -53.50
CA SER A 26 -19.72 0.62 -52.35
C SER A 26 -18.60 0.28 -51.35
N TYR A 27 -18.27 1.24 -50.49
CA TYR A 27 -17.77 0.88 -49.17
C TYR A 27 -18.90 0.12 -48.48
N THR A 28 -18.65 -1.13 -48.10
CA THR A 28 -19.53 -1.88 -47.19
C THR A 28 -19.58 -1.11 -45.87
N ALA A 29 -20.57 -0.22 -45.73
CA ALA A 29 -20.84 0.48 -44.49
C ALA A 29 -21.19 -0.57 -43.42
N ILE A 30 -20.31 -0.71 -42.44
CA ILE A 30 -20.58 -1.49 -41.24
C ILE A 30 -21.87 -0.94 -40.62
N SER A 31 -22.84 -1.80 -40.31
CA SER A 31 -24.10 -1.31 -39.73
C SER A 31 -23.84 -0.73 -38.34
N PRO A 32 -24.50 0.38 -37.97
CA PRO A 32 -24.38 0.95 -36.63
C PRO A 32 -24.59 -0.08 -35.51
N GLU A 33 -25.50 -1.03 -35.73
CA GLU A 33 -25.78 -2.14 -34.79
C GLU A 33 -24.57 -3.03 -34.51
N TRP A 34 -23.77 -3.38 -35.54
CA TRP A 34 -22.58 -4.21 -35.36
C TRP A 34 -21.50 -3.46 -34.58
N GLU A 35 -21.31 -2.18 -34.86
CA GLU A 35 -20.29 -1.36 -34.18
C GLU A 35 -20.69 -1.11 -32.72
N ILE A 36 -21.98 -0.89 -32.44
CA ILE A 36 -22.53 -0.82 -31.07
C ILE A 36 -22.22 -2.11 -30.30
N LYS A 37 -22.53 -3.28 -30.87
CA LYS A 37 -22.26 -4.59 -30.23
C LYS A 37 -20.78 -4.80 -29.97
N THR A 38 -19.94 -4.42 -30.94
CA THR A 38 -18.48 -4.52 -30.83
C THR A 38 -17.96 -3.62 -29.71
N ALA A 39 -18.36 -2.34 -29.68
CA ALA A 39 -17.97 -1.40 -28.64
C ALA A 39 -18.34 -1.91 -27.24
N ILE A 40 -19.57 -2.40 -27.05
CA ILE A 40 -20.02 -2.96 -25.77
C ILE A 40 -19.17 -4.17 -25.38
N SER A 41 -18.96 -5.12 -26.29
CA SER A 41 -18.12 -6.30 -26.04
C SER A 41 -16.69 -5.93 -25.65
N THR A 42 -16.10 -4.94 -26.31
CA THR A 42 -14.76 -4.43 -25.98
C THR A 42 -14.74 -3.78 -24.60
N ILE A 43 -15.74 -2.94 -24.25
CA ILE A 43 -15.85 -2.32 -22.92
C ILE A 43 -15.95 -3.39 -21.82
N LEU A 44 -16.77 -4.41 -22.02
CA LEU A 44 -16.90 -5.53 -21.07
C LEU A 44 -15.58 -6.29 -20.92
N THR A 45 -14.85 -6.50 -22.00
CA THR A 45 -13.52 -7.13 -21.98
C THR A 45 -12.50 -6.29 -21.22
N ILE A 46 -12.50 -4.97 -21.43
CA ILE A 46 -11.62 -4.03 -20.70
C ILE A 46 -11.93 -4.06 -19.20
N ALA A 47 -13.21 -4.10 -18.82
CA ALA A 47 -13.64 -4.14 -17.44
C ALA A 47 -13.12 -5.38 -16.67
N LEU A 48 -12.78 -6.47 -17.38
CA LEU A 48 -12.20 -7.69 -16.81
C LEU A 48 -10.66 -7.67 -16.71
N LYS A 49 -9.97 -6.72 -17.34
CA LYS A 49 -8.50 -6.63 -17.31
C LYS A 49 -7.98 -6.32 -15.90
N PRO A 50 -6.84 -6.91 -15.48
CA PRO A 50 -6.21 -6.64 -14.18
C PRO A 50 -5.38 -5.34 -14.19
N ILE A 51 -5.94 -4.24 -14.67
CA ILE A 51 -5.28 -2.91 -14.74
C ILE A 51 -5.88 -1.94 -13.72
N SER A 52 -5.29 -0.75 -13.56
CA SER A 52 -5.85 0.27 -12.66
C SER A 52 -7.23 0.71 -13.17
N PHE A 53 -8.11 1.18 -12.28
CA PHE A 53 -9.42 1.63 -12.72
C PHE A 53 -9.35 2.85 -13.64
N GLN A 54 -8.39 3.73 -13.39
CA GLN A 54 -8.13 4.88 -14.25
C GLN A 54 -7.75 4.44 -15.67
N ASP A 55 -6.87 3.43 -15.79
CA ASP A 55 -6.50 2.86 -17.09
C ASP A 55 -7.68 2.17 -17.77
N GLN A 56 -8.54 1.48 -17.00
CA GLN A 56 -9.78 0.90 -17.54
C GLN A 56 -10.67 1.99 -18.12
N LEU A 57 -10.92 3.08 -17.39
CA LEU A 57 -11.73 4.20 -17.89
C LEU A 57 -11.07 4.89 -19.09
N GLN A 58 -9.75 4.97 -19.12
CA GLN A 58 -9.01 5.54 -20.24
C GLN A 58 -9.12 4.68 -21.51
N GLU A 59 -8.99 3.36 -21.39
CA GLU A 59 -9.20 2.43 -22.50
C GLU A 59 -10.66 2.42 -22.96
N ILE A 60 -11.61 2.41 -22.03
CA ILE A 60 -13.05 2.51 -22.33
C ILE A 60 -13.33 3.79 -23.10
N LEU A 61 -12.85 4.94 -22.61
CA LEU A 61 -13.01 6.22 -23.32
C LEU A 61 -12.41 6.16 -24.73
N GLY A 62 -11.26 5.51 -24.90
CA GLY A 62 -10.66 5.23 -26.21
C GLY A 62 -11.60 4.49 -27.17
N VAL A 63 -12.34 3.49 -26.68
CA VAL A 63 -13.38 2.80 -27.47
C VAL A 63 -14.51 3.77 -27.83
N LEU A 64 -15.01 4.56 -26.87
CA LEU A 64 -16.13 5.47 -27.10
C LEU A 64 -15.83 6.53 -28.17
N VAL A 65 -14.63 7.11 -28.15
CA VAL A 65 -14.23 8.17 -29.09
C VAL A 65 -13.84 7.64 -30.47
N SER A 66 -13.67 6.33 -30.61
CA SER A 66 -13.30 5.66 -31.87
C SER A 66 -14.49 5.17 -32.68
N ILE A 67 -15.73 5.37 -32.20
CA ILE A 67 -16.95 4.97 -32.92
C ILE A 67 -17.05 5.77 -34.21
N SER A 68 -16.98 5.09 -35.34
CA SER A 68 -16.70 5.67 -36.66
C SER A 68 -17.88 6.40 -37.30
N TRP A 69 -19.12 5.97 -37.00
CA TRP A 69 -20.33 6.59 -37.52
C TRP A 69 -20.84 7.74 -36.64
N LEU A 70 -20.38 7.83 -35.40
CA LEU A 70 -20.52 9.03 -34.60
C LEU A 70 -19.51 10.01 -35.19
N GLU A 71 -19.93 11.19 -35.68
CA GLU A 71 -19.00 12.26 -36.13
C GLU A 71 -18.23 12.88 -34.94
N ALA A 72 -17.77 12.02 -34.02
CA ALA A 72 -17.00 12.32 -32.85
C ALA A 72 -15.66 12.89 -33.28
N THR A 73 -15.28 14.00 -32.66
CA THR A 73 -14.03 14.71 -32.96
C THR A 73 -12.79 14.02 -32.35
N ASN A 74 -12.91 12.72 -32.06
CA ASN A 74 -11.94 11.94 -31.32
C ASN A 74 -11.56 12.61 -29.98
N LYS A 75 -12.56 13.10 -29.24
CA LYS A 75 -12.39 13.84 -27.98
C LYS A 75 -13.45 13.44 -26.98
N GLY A 76 -13.06 13.34 -25.72
CA GLY A 76 -14.00 13.02 -24.64
C GLY A 76 -13.37 13.06 -23.27
N ALA A 77 -14.22 12.90 -22.27
CA ALA A 77 -13.84 12.78 -20.87
C ALA A 77 -14.80 11.85 -20.13
N ILE A 78 -14.33 11.20 -19.08
CA ILE A 78 -15.17 10.49 -18.11
C ILE A 78 -14.92 11.10 -16.74
N PHE A 79 -16.00 11.42 -16.04
CA PHE A 79 -16.01 11.89 -14.67
C PHE A 79 -16.68 10.84 -13.78
N VAL A 80 -16.20 10.70 -12.55
CA VAL A 80 -16.80 9.86 -11.51
C VAL A 80 -17.36 10.75 -10.41
N ALA A 81 -18.57 10.45 -9.93
CA ALA A 81 -19.17 11.20 -8.84
C ALA A 81 -18.47 10.89 -7.51
N ASN A 82 -18.15 11.92 -6.71
CA ASN A 82 -17.51 11.73 -5.40
C ASN A 82 -18.48 11.44 -4.25
N GLY A 83 -19.81 11.53 -4.49
CA GLY A 83 -20.84 11.38 -3.46
C GLY A 83 -21.08 12.63 -2.60
N LYS A 84 -20.30 13.70 -2.80
CA LYS A 84 -20.43 15.02 -2.16
C LYS A 84 -20.94 16.07 -3.17
N ASN A 85 -21.78 15.64 -4.12
CA ASN A 85 -22.30 16.44 -5.24
C ASN A 85 -21.21 17.09 -6.11
N GLU A 86 -20.07 16.42 -6.29
CA GLU A 86 -19.04 16.83 -7.24
C GLU A 86 -18.63 15.68 -8.15
N LEU A 87 -18.16 16.03 -9.33
CA LEU A 87 -17.59 15.17 -10.35
C LEU A 87 -16.07 15.29 -10.32
N ILE A 88 -15.38 14.16 -10.33
CA ILE A 88 -13.92 14.07 -10.39
C ILE A 88 -13.53 13.54 -11.76
N LEU A 89 -12.65 14.26 -12.46
CA LEU A 89 -12.18 13.86 -13.78
C LEU A 89 -11.33 12.60 -13.67
N ALA A 90 -11.74 11.53 -14.36
CA ALA A 90 -11.13 10.21 -14.26
C ALA A 90 -10.43 9.75 -15.55
N ALA A 91 -10.94 10.13 -16.73
CA ALA A 91 -10.29 9.84 -18.01
C ALA A 91 -10.48 10.99 -19.00
N VAL A 92 -9.50 11.17 -19.90
CA VAL A 92 -9.48 12.26 -20.87
C VAL A 92 -8.89 11.77 -22.19
N HIS A 93 -9.48 12.19 -23.31
CA HIS A 93 -8.94 11.89 -24.64
C HIS A 93 -8.89 13.18 -25.48
N ASN A 94 -7.68 13.55 -25.95
CA ASN A 94 -7.41 14.70 -26.83
C ASN A 94 -8.01 16.05 -26.39
N LEU A 95 -8.11 16.29 -25.08
CA LEU A 95 -8.50 17.59 -24.52
C LEU A 95 -7.26 18.43 -24.14
N HIS A 96 -7.43 19.75 -24.16
CA HIS A 96 -6.35 20.69 -23.84
C HIS A 96 -5.92 20.59 -22.36
N PRO A 97 -4.62 20.68 -22.01
CA PRO A 97 -4.16 20.57 -20.62
C PRO A 97 -4.85 21.51 -19.63
N LYS A 98 -5.15 22.76 -20.02
CA LYS A 98 -5.94 23.70 -19.19
C LYS A 98 -7.33 23.16 -18.83
N PHE A 99 -7.97 22.39 -19.70
CA PHE A 99 -9.26 21.74 -19.40
C PHE A 99 -9.09 20.75 -18.24
N ILE A 100 -8.03 19.93 -18.28
CA ILE A 100 -7.74 18.93 -17.26
C ILE A 100 -7.59 19.60 -15.88
N THR A 101 -6.84 20.71 -15.82
CA THR A 101 -6.63 21.44 -14.57
C THR A 101 -7.92 22.12 -14.06
N LEU A 102 -8.66 22.77 -14.95
CA LEU A 102 -9.85 23.56 -14.58
C LEU A 102 -11.04 22.69 -14.19
N TYR A 103 -11.20 21.54 -14.85
CA TYR A 103 -12.31 20.61 -14.64
C TYR A 103 -11.92 19.37 -13.82
N ALA A 104 -10.76 19.38 -13.15
CA ALA A 104 -10.32 18.27 -12.29
C ALA A 104 -11.38 17.89 -11.25
N LYS A 105 -12.08 18.91 -10.71
CA LYS A 105 -13.27 18.78 -9.88
C LYS A 105 -14.36 19.70 -10.42
N THR A 106 -15.57 19.20 -10.60
CA THR A 106 -16.72 19.97 -11.12
C THR A 106 -17.94 19.76 -10.22
N PRO A 107 -18.44 20.79 -9.52
CA PRO A 107 -19.68 20.66 -8.74
C PRO A 107 -20.88 20.32 -9.62
N PHE A 108 -21.88 19.66 -9.04
CA PHE A 108 -23.16 19.45 -9.71
C PHE A 108 -23.84 20.82 -9.95
N GLY A 109 -24.58 20.94 -11.05
CA GLY A 109 -25.19 22.19 -11.50
C GLY A 109 -24.23 23.18 -12.20
N CYS A 110 -22.91 23.03 -12.05
CA CYS A 110 -21.91 23.87 -12.74
C CYS A 110 -21.56 23.31 -14.12
N CYS A 111 -21.51 24.17 -15.14
CA CYS A 111 -21.30 23.77 -16.55
C CYS A 111 -22.29 22.68 -17.04
N LEU A 112 -22.12 22.19 -18.27
CA LEU A 112 -23.07 21.23 -18.85
C LEU A 112 -22.96 19.81 -18.27
N CYS A 113 -21.76 19.36 -17.91
CA CYS A 113 -21.58 18.05 -17.26
C CYS A 113 -22.14 18.05 -15.83
N GLY A 114 -21.96 19.13 -15.05
CA GLY A 114 -22.55 19.26 -13.72
C GLY A 114 -24.08 19.38 -13.78
N LYS A 115 -24.63 20.11 -14.75
CA LYS A 115 -26.09 20.15 -15.00
C LYS A 115 -26.64 18.78 -15.39
N ALA A 116 -25.92 18.01 -16.20
CA ALA A 116 -26.35 16.65 -16.55
C ALA A 116 -26.34 15.72 -15.31
N ALA A 117 -25.36 15.88 -14.42
CA ALA A 117 -25.30 15.17 -13.14
C ALA A 117 -26.45 15.54 -12.20
N GLU A 118 -26.77 16.83 -12.07
CA GLU A 118 -27.84 17.33 -11.21
C GLU A 118 -29.24 16.91 -11.74
N THR A 119 -29.47 17.11 -13.03
CA THR A 119 -30.77 16.80 -13.67
C THR A 119 -30.96 15.32 -13.96
N LYS A 120 -29.87 14.53 -13.95
CA LYS A 120 -29.84 13.10 -14.31
C LYS A 120 -30.38 12.82 -15.71
N LYS A 121 -30.21 13.78 -16.62
CA LYS A 121 -30.68 13.70 -18.01
C LYS A 121 -29.52 13.81 -18.97
N LEU A 122 -29.62 13.11 -20.11
CA LEU A 122 -28.73 13.32 -21.23
C LEU A 122 -28.85 14.77 -21.71
N ILE A 123 -27.74 15.51 -21.69
CA ILE A 123 -27.68 16.87 -22.23
C ILE A 123 -26.85 16.86 -23.51
N TYR A 124 -27.47 17.27 -24.60
CA TYR A 124 -26.81 17.48 -25.88
C TYR A 124 -26.82 18.96 -26.25
N LYS A 125 -25.69 19.46 -26.73
CA LYS A 125 -25.58 20.78 -27.36
C LYS A 125 -24.81 20.66 -28.68
N SER A 126 -25.28 21.35 -29.70
CA SER A 126 -24.69 21.30 -31.05
C SER A 126 -23.46 22.22 -31.22
N TYR A 127 -23.16 23.07 -30.24
CA TYR A 127 -21.96 23.91 -30.16
C TYR A 127 -21.68 24.31 -28.70
N ILE A 128 -20.52 24.94 -28.44
CA ILE A 128 -20.17 25.52 -27.13
C ILE A 128 -20.91 26.86 -26.99
N ASP A 129 -21.88 26.95 -26.10
CA ASP A 129 -22.69 28.15 -25.83
C ASP A 129 -22.25 28.89 -24.56
N ASP A 130 -22.99 29.93 -24.16
CA ASP A 130 -22.70 30.78 -23.00
C ASP A 130 -22.95 30.08 -21.64
N GLU A 131 -23.43 28.83 -21.66
CA GLU A 131 -23.60 28.01 -20.45
C GLU A 131 -22.32 27.28 -20.01
N HIS A 132 -21.20 27.50 -20.73
CA HIS A 132 -19.87 27.10 -20.27
C HIS A 132 -19.25 28.21 -19.42
N ASP A 133 -19.11 27.95 -18.13
CA ASP A 133 -18.55 28.92 -17.18
C ASP A 133 -17.07 29.24 -17.44
N ILE A 134 -16.35 28.38 -18.16
CA ILE A 134 -14.91 28.48 -18.39
C ILE A 134 -14.60 28.46 -19.89
N ARG A 135 -14.09 29.58 -20.41
CA ARG A 135 -13.56 29.73 -21.78
C ARG A 135 -12.07 30.09 -21.73
N PHE A 136 -11.28 29.56 -22.66
CA PHE A 136 -9.85 29.89 -22.78
C PHE A 136 -9.42 30.05 -24.25
N ASP A 137 -8.37 30.84 -24.49
CA ASP A 137 -7.83 31.07 -25.83
C ASP A 137 -7.42 29.77 -26.51
N GLY A 138 -7.94 29.53 -27.72
CA GLY A 138 -7.73 28.30 -28.50
C GLY A 138 -8.83 27.24 -28.37
N MET A 139 -9.88 27.49 -27.58
CA MET A 139 -11.05 26.62 -27.49
C MET A 139 -11.84 26.64 -28.81
N LYS A 140 -11.78 25.55 -29.58
CA LYS A 140 -12.56 25.37 -30.81
C LYS A 140 -14.01 25.02 -30.46
N ASN A 141 -14.97 25.49 -31.27
CA ASN A 141 -16.39 25.19 -31.11
C ASN A 141 -16.71 23.73 -31.52
N PHE A 142 -17.35 22.98 -30.63
CA PHE A 142 -17.77 21.58 -30.84
C PHE A 142 -19.18 21.35 -30.29
N GLY A 143 -19.93 20.43 -30.89
CA GLY A 143 -21.08 19.84 -30.22
C GLY A 143 -20.60 18.81 -29.19
N HIS A 144 -21.43 18.47 -28.22
CA HIS A 144 -21.08 17.42 -27.26
C HIS A 144 -22.31 16.84 -26.56
N TYR A 145 -22.16 15.59 -26.15
CA TYR A 145 -23.07 14.82 -25.33
C TYR A 145 -22.54 14.75 -23.90
N ASN A 146 -23.39 14.98 -22.91
CA ASN A 146 -23.12 14.74 -21.49
C ASN A 146 -24.05 13.63 -21.01
N LEU A 147 -23.51 12.41 -20.92
CA LEU A 147 -24.24 11.20 -20.59
C LEU A 147 -24.20 10.97 -19.08
N PRO A 148 -25.35 11.03 -18.37
CA PRO A 148 -25.40 10.62 -16.98
C PRO A 148 -25.24 9.10 -16.85
N LEU A 149 -24.34 8.67 -15.97
CA LEU A 149 -24.11 7.27 -15.62
C LEU A 149 -24.87 6.98 -14.33
N LEU A 150 -26.03 6.33 -14.43
CA LEU A 150 -26.99 6.16 -13.34
C LEU A 150 -27.07 4.70 -12.92
N ASP A 151 -27.02 4.45 -11.61
CA ASP A 151 -27.30 3.11 -11.09
C ASP A 151 -28.81 2.79 -11.09
N ASN A 152 -29.17 1.57 -10.70
CA ASN A 152 -30.55 1.10 -10.65
C ASN A 152 -31.45 1.91 -9.68
N ASN A 153 -30.85 2.65 -8.73
CA ASN A 153 -31.55 3.50 -7.78
C ASN A 153 -31.60 4.97 -8.23
N ASN A 154 -31.25 5.25 -9.50
CA ASN A 154 -31.18 6.58 -10.07
C ASN A 154 -30.17 7.50 -9.33
N VAL A 155 -29.10 6.91 -8.78
CA VAL A 155 -27.96 7.64 -8.20
C VAL A 155 -26.88 7.80 -9.26
N ILE A 156 -26.39 9.02 -9.39
CA ILE A 156 -25.33 9.35 -10.36
C ILE A 156 -23.98 8.78 -9.91
N GLN A 157 -23.41 7.93 -10.75
CA GLN A 157 -22.09 7.32 -10.57
C GLN A 157 -20.99 8.11 -11.30
N GLY A 158 -21.37 8.88 -12.32
CA GLY A 158 -20.44 9.67 -13.12
C GLY A 158 -21.09 10.30 -14.35
N ILE A 159 -20.27 10.96 -15.17
CA ILE A 159 -20.67 11.56 -16.46
C ILE A 159 -19.67 11.13 -17.52
N ALA A 160 -20.14 10.65 -18.67
CA ALA A 160 -19.32 10.53 -19.88
C ALA A 160 -19.59 11.73 -20.80
N VAL A 161 -18.54 12.40 -21.26
CA VAL A 161 -18.62 13.54 -22.19
C VAL A 161 -18.00 13.12 -23.52
N LEU A 162 -18.79 13.21 -24.59
CA LEU A 162 -18.35 12.90 -25.96
C LEU A 162 -18.51 14.12 -26.85
N TYR A 163 -17.45 14.54 -27.52
CA TYR A 163 -17.47 15.72 -28.38
C TYR A 163 -17.67 15.34 -29.84
N VAL A 164 -18.65 15.97 -30.49
CA VAL A 164 -19.00 15.80 -31.91
C VAL A 164 -18.74 17.07 -32.70
N ALA A 165 -18.80 16.96 -34.03
CA ALA A 165 -18.63 18.11 -34.92
C ALA A 165 -19.59 19.26 -34.56
N LYS A 166 -19.15 20.50 -34.82
CA LYS A 166 -20.00 21.68 -34.64
C LYS A 166 -21.22 21.56 -35.55
N HIS A 167 -22.40 21.84 -35.02
CA HIS A 167 -23.69 21.73 -35.72
C HIS A 167 -24.06 20.32 -36.19
N HIS A 168 -23.47 19.29 -35.58
CA HIS A 168 -23.90 17.91 -35.75
C HIS A 168 -25.42 17.78 -35.50
N LYS A 169 -26.09 16.84 -36.17
CA LYS A 169 -27.52 16.59 -36.00
C LYS A 169 -27.71 15.20 -35.42
N GLN A 170 -28.37 15.12 -34.27
CA GLN A 170 -28.58 13.86 -33.57
C GLN A 170 -29.39 12.88 -34.43
N HIS A 171 -28.91 11.65 -34.56
CA HIS A 171 -29.66 10.52 -35.12
C HIS A 171 -30.32 9.67 -34.01
N PRO A 172 -31.49 9.04 -34.22
CA PRO A 172 -32.11 8.15 -33.22
C PRO A 172 -31.19 7.02 -32.74
N ASP A 173 -30.37 6.46 -33.64
CA ASP A 173 -29.40 5.41 -33.29
C ASP A 173 -28.30 5.92 -32.34
N GLU A 174 -27.99 7.22 -32.36
CA GLU A 174 -27.05 7.82 -31.40
C GLU A 174 -27.65 7.82 -30.00
N LEU A 175 -28.94 8.14 -29.85
CA LEU A 175 -29.61 8.14 -28.55
C LEU A 175 -29.63 6.72 -27.94
N LEU A 176 -29.94 5.71 -28.76
CA LEU A 176 -29.88 4.31 -28.36
C LEU A 176 -28.46 3.90 -27.96
N LEU A 177 -27.45 4.29 -28.75
CA LEU A 177 -26.04 4.09 -28.40
C LEU A 177 -25.72 4.75 -27.04
N MET A 178 -26.08 6.03 -26.83
CA MET A 178 -25.79 6.74 -25.59
C MET A 178 -26.40 6.03 -24.37
N GLU A 179 -27.63 5.52 -24.50
CA GLU A 179 -28.29 4.75 -23.44
C GLU A 179 -27.55 3.44 -23.14
N MET A 180 -27.24 2.65 -24.17
CA MET A 180 -26.53 1.37 -24.01
C MET A 180 -25.12 1.56 -23.44
N LEU A 181 -24.41 2.59 -23.90
CA LEU A 181 -23.10 2.97 -23.39
C LEU A 181 -23.21 3.38 -21.92
N SER A 182 -24.14 4.29 -21.58
CA SER A 182 -24.32 4.75 -20.21
C SER A 182 -24.56 3.57 -19.26
N ASN A 183 -25.45 2.65 -19.62
CA ASN A 183 -25.74 1.46 -18.81
C ASN A 183 -24.51 0.55 -18.66
N THR A 184 -23.77 0.32 -19.75
CA THR A 184 -22.57 -0.54 -19.73
C THR A 184 -21.47 0.09 -18.88
N LEU A 185 -21.17 1.37 -19.08
CA LEU A 185 -20.21 2.15 -18.30
C LEU A 185 -20.58 2.16 -16.83
N THR A 186 -21.84 2.44 -16.50
CA THR A 186 -22.32 2.46 -15.11
C THR A 186 -22.07 1.11 -14.45
N ASN A 187 -22.44 0.00 -15.10
CA ASN A 187 -22.21 -1.33 -14.56
C ASN A 187 -20.73 -1.65 -14.38
N SER A 188 -19.86 -1.24 -15.32
CA SER A 188 -18.40 -1.39 -15.17
C SER A 188 -17.86 -0.61 -13.97
N ILE A 189 -18.29 0.64 -13.78
CA ILE A 189 -17.91 1.49 -12.65
C ILE A 189 -18.38 0.85 -11.33
N LEU A 190 -19.64 0.43 -11.25
CA LEU A 190 -20.23 -0.18 -10.05
C LEU A 190 -19.52 -1.48 -9.69
N ASN A 191 -19.33 -2.40 -10.63
CA ASN A 191 -18.64 -3.66 -10.39
C ASN A 191 -17.21 -3.45 -9.89
N ARG A 192 -16.49 -2.48 -10.46
CA ARG A 192 -15.15 -2.15 -9.98
C ARG A 192 -15.18 -1.54 -8.59
N SER A 193 -16.07 -0.58 -8.34
CA SER A 193 -16.25 0.06 -7.03
C SER A 193 -16.54 -0.98 -5.96
N LEU A 194 -17.47 -1.91 -6.22
CA LEU A 194 -17.79 -3.02 -5.32
C LEU A 194 -16.60 -3.93 -5.05
N LYS A 195 -15.82 -4.28 -6.09
CA LYS A 195 -14.61 -5.09 -5.93
C LYS A 195 -13.57 -4.40 -5.05
N ILE A 196 -13.32 -3.11 -5.28
CA ILE A 196 -12.37 -2.32 -4.47
C ILE A 196 -12.86 -2.23 -3.03
N LYS A 197 -14.16 -1.97 -2.81
CA LYS A 197 -14.76 -1.95 -1.45
C LYS A 197 -14.57 -3.28 -0.74
N ALA A 198 -14.85 -4.40 -1.41
CA ALA A 198 -14.64 -5.72 -0.84
C ALA A 198 -13.17 -5.99 -0.48
N GLU A 199 -12.22 -5.56 -1.33
CA GLU A 199 -10.79 -5.66 -1.05
C GLU A 199 -10.38 -4.80 0.16
N ILE A 200 -10.86 -3.56 0.24
CA ILE A 200 -10.63 -2.64 1.38
C ILE A 200 -11.20 -3.24 2.68
N SER A 201 -12.47 -3.67 2.67
CA SER A 201 -13.10 -4.28 3.84
C SER A 201 -12.38 -5.56 4.27
N SER A 202 -11.88 -6.36 3.32
CA SER A 202 -11.06 -7.53 3.65
C SER A 202 -9.75 -7.15 4.34
N ILE A 203 -9.09 -6.07 3.91
CA ILE A 203 -7.84 -5.59 4.55
C ILE A 203 -8.14 -5.10 5.98
N ARG A 204 -9.19 -4.30 6.17
CA ARG A 204 -9.60 -3.82 7.50
C ARG A 204 -10.00 -4.95 8.43
N MET A 205 -10.74 -5.93 7.93
CA MET A 205 -11.13 -7.10 8.72
C MET A 205 -9.90 -7.89 9.19
N GLN A 206 -8.90 -8.05 8.31
CA GLN A 206 -7.63 -8.70 8.70
C GLN A 206 -6.87 -7.90 9.74
N GLN A 207 -6.86 -6.57 9.63
CA GLN A 207 -6.25 -5.69 10.63
C GLN A 207 -6.97 -5.79 11.98
N ALA A 208 -8.30 -5.69 12.00
CA ALA A 208 -9.09 -5.82 13.22
C ALA A 208 -8.92 -7.21 13.88
N GLN A 209 -8.81 -8.28 13.09
CA GLN A 209 -8.49 -9.61 13.61
C GLN A 209 -7.10 -9.66 14.23
N PHE A 210 -6.10 -9.07 13.58
CA PHE A 210 -4.75 -8.97 14.12
C PHE A 210 -4.72 -8.17 15.43
N ASP A 211 -5.40 -7.03 15.49
CA ASP A 211 -5.46 -6.18 16.68
C ASP A 211 -6.19 -6.88 17.83
N MET A 212 -7.28 -7.59 17.55
CA MET A 212 -8.00 -8.39 18.56
C MET A 212 -7.13 -9.53 19.10
N LEU A 213 -6.45 -10.27 18.22
CA LEU A 213 -5.51 -11.33 18.61
C LEU A 213 -4.38 -10.75 19.47
N HIS A 214 -3.79 -9.63 19.04
CA HIS A 214 -2.75 -8.93 19.78
C HIS A 214 -3.21 -8.58 21.19
N LYS A 215 -4.39 -7.96 21.35
CA LYS A 215 -4.93 -7.61 22.68
C LYS A 215 -5.20 -8.83 23.57
N LEU A 216 -5.70 -9.93 23.01
CA LEU A 216 -5.95 -11.16 23.75
C LEU A 216 -4.65 -11.85 24.18
N LEU A 217 -3.64 -11.85 23.32
CA LEU A 217 -2.33 -12.41 23.64
C LEU A 217 -1.61 -11.54 24.69
N THR A 218 -1.63 -10.21 24.54
CA THR A 218 -1.13 -9.30 25.57
C THR A 218 -1.86 -9.49 26.91
N ALA A 219 -3.17 -9.79 26.90
CA ALA A 219 -3.90 -10.15 28.11
C ALA A 219 -3.34 -11.41 28.80
N SER A 220 -2.94 -12.42 28.02
CA SER A 220 -2.26 -13.62 28.54
C SER A 220 -0.85 -13.30 29.04
N GLU A 221 -0.14 -12.38 28.37
CA GLU A 221 1.19 -11.92 28.76
C GLU A 221 1.19 -11.05 30.02
N PHE A 222 0.07 -10.48 30.49
CA PHE A 222 0.05 -9.84 31.83
C PHE A 222 0.40 -10.81 32.97
N ARG A 223 0.36 -12.13 32.73
CA ARG A 223 0.87 -13.17 33.64
C ARG A 223 2.33 -13.54 33.42
N ASP A 224 2.96 -13.07 32.35
CA ASP A 224 4.37 -13.29 32.00
C ASP A 224 5.13 -11.94 32.00
N ASN A 225 6.44 -11.98 31.89
CA ASN A 225 7.29 -10.80 31.74
C ASN A 225 7.52 -10.38 30.28
N GLU A 226 6.76 -10.96 29.35
CA GLU A 226 6.81 -10.61 27.92
C GLU A 226 5.88 -9.44 27.63
N THR A 227 6.32 -8.52 26.77
CA THR A 227 5.55 -7.31 26.44
C THR A 227 4.80 -7.52 25.14
N GLY A 228 3.62 -6.89 25.00
CA GLY A 228 2.81 -6.99 23.78
C GLY A 228 3.54 -6.59 22.49
N ASP A 229 4.62 -5.82 22.57
CA ASP A 229 5.42 -5.45 21.41
C ASP A 229 6.21 -6.63 20.83
N HIS A 230 6.54 -7.64 21.64
CA HIS A 230 7.16 -8.89 21.18
C HIS A 230 6.31 -9.58 20.11
N ILE A 231 5.01 -9.73 20.36
CA ILE A 231 4.07 -10.35 19.43
C ILE A 231 4.07 -9.64 18.08
N LYS A 232 4.08 -8.30 18.09
CA LYS A 232 4.11 -7.49 16.87
C LYS A 232 5.43 -7.71 16.12
N ARG A 233 6.57 -7.63 16.81
CA ARG A 233 7.90 -7.86 16.20
C ARG A 233 8.03 -9.25 15.59
N MET A 234 7.70 -10.27 16.37
CA MET A 234 7.78 -11.68 15.97
C MET A 234 6.94 -11.96 14.72
N SER A 235 5.69 -11.46 14.68
CA SER A 235 4.82 -11.57 13.51
C SER A 235 5.44 -10.95 12.26
N GLN A 236 5.99 -9.75 12.38
CA GLN A 236 6.59 -9.04 11.24
C GLN A 236 7.88 -9.72 10.78
N TYR A 237 8.76 -10.15 11.70
CA TYR A 237 9.96 -10.91 11.34
C TYR A 237 9.59 -12.18 10.56
N ALA A 238 8.60 -12.93 11.05
CA ALA A 238 8.16 -14.17 10.42
C ALA A 238 7.63 -13.92 8.99
N VAL A 239 6.83 -12.86 8.80
CA VAL A 239 6.31 -12.48 7.47
C VAL A 239 7.45 -12.07 6.52
N SER A 240 8.39 -11.24 6.98
CA SER A 240 9.54 -10.79 6.18
C SER A 240 10.41 -11.97 5.73
N ILE A 241 10.73 -12.88 6.66
CA ILE A 241 11.47 -14.12 6.34
C ILE A 241 10.68 -14.96 5.35
N GLY A 242 9.39 -15.19 5.61
CA GLY A 242 8.52 -15.98 4.73
C GLY A 242 8.41 -15.41 3.32
N GLN A 243 8.35 -14.07 3.19
CA GLN A 243 8.31 -13.40 1.90
C GLN A 243 9.60 -13.63 1.13
N LYS A 244 10.76 -13.51 1.80
CA LYS A 244 12.06 -13.78 1.19
C LYS A 244 12.21 -15.23 0.73
N MET A 245 11.56 -16.16 1.44
CA MET A 245 11.50 -17.58 1.08
C MET A 245 10.50 -17.88 -0.05
N GLY A 246 9.76 -16.89 -0.56
CA GLY A 246 8.85 -17.05 -1.70
C GLY A 246 7.44 -17.52 -1.33
N LEU A 247 7.02 -17.40 -0.07
CA LEU A 247 5.63 -17.67 0.31
C LEU A 247 4.67 -16.75 -0.45
N ASN A 248 3.53 -17.30 -0.86
CA ASN A 248 2.52 -16.52 -1.56
C ASN A 248 1.71 -15.63 -0.59
N GLN A 249 0.96 -14.68 -1.14
CA GLN A 249 0.18 -13.71 -0.33
C GLN A 249 -0.84 -14.37 0.62
N SER A 250 -1.40 -15.53 0.27
CA SER A 250 -2.31 -16.25 1.17
C SER A 250 -1.57 -16.88 2.34
N GLU A 251 -0.36 -17.40 2.11
CA GLU A 251 0.47 -18.01 3.15
C GLU A 251 1.01 -16.96 4.11
N LEU A 252 1.50 -15.83 3.59
CA LEU A 252 1.98 -14.70 4.39
C LEU A 252 0.90 -14.16 5.32
N LYS A 253 -0.35 -14.05 4.84
CA LYS A 253 -1.51 -13.65 5.66
C LYS A 253 -1.75 -14.62 6.81
N ILE A 254 -1.66 -15.92 6.55
CA ILE A 254 -1.83 -16.94 7.60
C ILE A 254 -0.67 -16.85 8.59
N LEU A 255 0.57 -16.76 8.12
CA LEU A 255 1.75 -16.66 8.98
C LEU A 255 1.70 -15.42 9.89
N LYS A 256 1.28 -14.26 9.35
CA LYS A 256 1.09 -13.01 10.10
C LYS A 256 0.16 -13.18 11.30
N LEU A 257 -0.95 -13.89 11.12
CA LEU A 257 -1.96 -14.10 12.18
C LEU A 257 -1.60 -15.27 13.10
N ALA A 258 -0.93 -16.31 12.59
CA ALA A 258 -0.66 -17.54 13.32
C ALA A 258 0.57 -17.45 14.23
N SER A 259 1.64 -16.79 13.78
CA SER A 259 2.92 -16.71 14.51
C SER A 259 2.83 -16.01 15.88
N PRO A 260 2.04 -14.92 16.07
CA PRO A 260 1.71 -14.37 17.39
C PRO A 260 1.28 -15.36 18.45
N ILE A 261 0.55 -16.41 18.06
CA ILE A 261 -0.17 -17.30 18.97
C ILE A 261 0.73 -18.45 19.48
N HIS A 262 2.00 -18.49 19.09
CA HIS A 262 2.93 -19.59 19.40
C HIS A 262 2.93 -19.98 20.89
N ASP A 263 2.87 -18.96 21.77
CA ASP A 263 2.96 -19.11 23.23
C ASP A 263 1.61 -19.11 23.96
N ILE A 264 0.48 -19.22 23.24
CA ILE A 264 -0.85 -19.25 23.87
C ILE A 264 -1.00 -20.36 24.91
N GLY A 265 -0.19 -21.42 24.86
CA GLY A 265 -0.27 -22.47 25.86
C GLY A 265 0.22 -22.09 27.25
N LYS A 266 0.97 -20.98 27.39
CA LYS A 266 1.47 -20.49 28.68
C LYS A 266 0.35 -20.22 29.69
N VAL A 267 -0.90 -19.97 29.23
CA VAL A 267 -2.05 -19.81 30.15
C VAL A 267 -2.26 -21.05 31.03
N GLY A 268 -1.90 -22.25 30.54
CA GLY A 268 -2.03 -23.49 31.29
C GLY A 268 -0.84 -23.83 32.19
N ILE A 269 0.21 -23.01 32.21
CA ILE A 269 1.38 -23.22 33.07
C ILE A 269 1.11 -22.67 34.48
N PRO A 270 1.45 -23.41 35.55
CA PRO A 270 1.31 -22.91 36.92
C PRO A 270 2.15 -21.65 37.19
N ASP A 271 1.58 -20.67 37.89
CA ASP A 271 2.25 -19.39 38.22
C ASP A 271 3.59 -19.60 38.93
N ALA A 272 3.68 -20.59 39.84
CA ALA A 272 4.91 -20.89 40.58
C ALA A 272 6.09 -21.27 39.66
N ILE A 273 5.81 -21.77 38.45
CA ILE A 273 6.80 -22.11 37.43
C ILE A 273 6.97 -20.94 36.45
N LEU A 274 5.87 -20.38 35.95
CA LEU A 274 5.88 -19.29 34.96
C LEU A 274 6.57 -18.02 35.49
N LEU A 275 6.29 -17.65 36.74
CA LEU A 275 6.77 -16.42 37.37
C LEU A 275 8.02 -16.62 38.23
N LYS A 276 8.65 -17.80 38.19
CA LYS A 276 9.80 -18.12 39.05
C LYS A 276 10.97 -17.17 38.78
N PRO A 277 11.46 -16.39 39.77
CA PRO A 277 12.58 -15.48 39.60
C PRO A 277 13.91 -16.25 39.68
N GLY A 278 14.20 -17.07 38.67
CA GLY A 278 15.42 -17.88 38.63
C GLY A 278 15.39 -18.98 37.57
N LYS A 279 16.43 -19.82 37.55
CA LYS A 279 16.46 -20.99 36.67
C LYS A 279 15.44 -22.03 37.13
N LEU A 280 14.73 -22.62 36.18
CA LEU A 280 13.87 -23.78 36.42
C LEU A 280 14.71 -25.01 36.72
N THR A 281 14.25 -25.87 37.64
CA THR A 281 14.80 -27.22 37.80
C THR A 281 14.45 -28.08 36.57
N PRO A 282 15.10 -29.22 36.34
CA PRO A 282 14.74 -30.12 35.23
C PRO A 282 13.26 -30.53 35.24
N GLU A 283 12.66 -30.73 36.41
CA GLU A 283 11.26 -31.10 36.59
C GLU A 283 10.32 -29.93 36.28
N GLU A 284 10.65 -28.73 36.77
CA GLU A 284 9.90 -27.50 36.44
C GLU A 284 10.00 -27.17 34.96
N PHE A 285 11.18 -27.36 34.35
CA PHE A 285 11.37 -27.18 32.91
C PHE A 285 10.58 -28.22 32.12
N ALA A 286 10.44 -29.46 32.61
CA ALA A 286 9.59 -30.47 31.99
C ALA A 286 8.12 -30.00 31.92
N ILE A 287 7.60 -29.40 32.99
CA ILE A 287 6.26 -28.81 33.01
C ILE A 287 6.18 -27.57 32.11
N MET A 288 7.20 -26.71 32.10
CA MET A 288 7.23 -25.54 31.22
C MET A 288 7.08 -25.92 29.75
N LYS A 289 7.70 -27.02 29.30
CA LYS A 289 7.57 -27.50 27.90
C LYS A 289 6.14 -27.85 27.50
N ASP A 290 5.25 -28.16 28.46
CA ASP A 290 3.85 -28.52 28.20
C ASP A 290 3.05 -27.38 27.54
N HIS A 291 3.52 -26.13 27.58
CA HIS A 291 2.84 -25.02 26.91
C HIS A 291 2.68 -25.30 25.40
N THR A 292 3.63 -25.99 24.77
CA THR A 292 3.53 -26.36 23.35
C THR A 292 2.31 -27.27 23.09
N ASP A 293 2.13 -28.31 23.91
CA ASP A 293 1.00 -29.23 23.81
C ASP A 293 -0.32 -28.61 24.27
N ILE A 294 -0.32 -27.77 25.30
CA ILE A 294 -1.49 -27.03 25.76
C ILE A 294 -1.96 -26.08 24.66
N GLY A 295 -1.05 -25.30 24.07
CA GLY A 295 -1.36 -24.36 22.99
C GLY A 295 -1.98 -25.07 21.79
N ALA A 296 -1.43 -26.22 21.41
CA ALA A 296 -2.01 -27.00 20.32
C ALA A 296 -3.37 -27.65 20.64
N LYS A 297 -3.62 -28.01 21.91
CA LYS A 297 -4.95 -28.47 22.37
C LYS A 297 -5.98 -27.35 22.32
N ILE A 298 -5.59 -26.11 22.66
CA ILE A 298 -6.44 -24.92 22.52
C ILE A 298 -6.79 -24.71 21.04
N LEU A 299 -5.81 -24.86 20.15
CA LEU A 299 -5.92 -24.57 18.72
C LEU A 299 -6.45 -25.77 17.90
N THR A 300 -7.62 -26.30 18.27
CA THR A 300 -8.26 -27.40 17.54
C THR A 300 -9.24 -26.90 16.48
N GLY A 301 -9.13 -27.42 15.25
CA GLY A 301 -10.02 -27.03 14.15
C GLY A 301 -9.49 -27.40 12.76
N THR A 302 -10.35 -27.30 11.75
CA THR A 302 -10.03 -27.64 10.36
C THR A 302 -9.65 -26.42 9.51
N HIS A 303 -9.90 -25.21 10.00
CA HIS A 303 -9.56 -23.99 9.27
C HIS A 303 -8.03 -23.84 9.14
N LYS A 304 -7.53 -23.45 7.96
CA LYS A 304 -6.08 -23.37 7.68
C LYS A 304 -5.31 -22.50 8.67
N LEU A 305 -5.90 -21.37 9.10
CA LEU A 305 -5.31 -20.51 10.14
C LEU A 305 -5.13 -21.23 11.47
N ILE A 306 -6.13 -22.00 11.90
CA ILE A 306 -6.08 -22.75 13.16
C ILE A 306 -5.06 -23.89 13.06
N GLN A 307 -5.02 -24.60 11.94
CA GLN A 307 -4.02 -25.64 11.69
C GLN A 307 -2.60 -25.09 11.69
N ALA A 308 -2.37 -23.95 11.03
CA ALA A 308 -1.09 -23.26 11.03
C ALA A 308 -0.67 -22.82 12.45
N SER A 309 -1.59 -22.17 13.18
CA SER A 309 -1.34 -21.71 14.55
C SER A 309 -1.02 -22.89 15.48
N ARG A 310 -1.77 -23.98 15.37
CA ARG A 310 -1.53 -25.23 16.11
C ARG A 310 -0.15 -25.79 15.82
N ASN A 311 0.22 -25.87 14.54
CA ASN A 311 1.51 -26.38 14.13
C ASN A 311 2.65 -25.52 14.68
N ILE A 312 2.53 -24.18 14.63
CA ILE A 312 3.51 -23.26 15.21
C ILE A 312 3.62 -23.47 16.73
N ALA A 313 2.51 -23.45 17.46
CA ALA A 313 2.49 -23.68 18.91
C ALA A 313 3.18 -25.01 19.28
N TRP A 314 2.97 -26.06 18.47
CA TRP A 314 3.63 -27.35 18.70
C TRP A 314 5.11 -27.42 18.32
N THR A 315 5.59 -26.56 17.42
CA THR A 315 6.89 -26.80 16.76
C THR A 315 7.87 -25.64 16.82
N HIS A 316 7.51 -24.49 17.40
CA HIS A 316 8.41 -23.34 17.51
C HIS A 316 9.62 -23.57 18.44
N HIS A 317 9.60 -24.62 19.26
CA HIS A 317 10.75 -25.08 20.05
C HIS A 317 11.39 -26.38 19.53
N GLU A 318 10.95 -26.89 18.38
CA GLU A 318 11.66 -27.96 17.70
C GLU A 318 12.96 -27.39 17.10
N ARG A 319 14.00 -28.23 17.07
CA ARG A 319 15.32 -27.86 16.56
C ARG A 319 15.59 -28.63 15.29
N TRP A 320 16.23 -28.00 14.30
CA TRP A 320 16.55 -28.64 13.03
C TRP A 320 17.33 -29.97 13.20
N ASP A 321 18.15 -30.08 14.24
CA ASP A 321 18.93 -31.26 14.64
C ASP A 321 18.13 -32.35 15.40
N GLY A 322 16.83 -32.18 15.63
CA GLY A 322 15.98 -33.13 16.35
C GLY A 322 16.13 -33.08 17.88
N LYS A 323 16.93 -32.17 18.43
CA LYS A 323 17.13 -32.06 19.90
C LYS A 323 16.13 -31.13 20.59
N GLY A 324 15.12 -30.67 19.85
CA GLY A 324 14.06 -29.78 20.34
C GLY A 324 12.97 -30.52 21.11
N TYR A 325 11.88 -29.83 21.37
CA TYR A 325 10.70 -30.36 22.05
C TYR A 325 9.41 -29.80 21.42
N PRO A 326 8.24 -30.45 21.62
CA PRO A 326 7.97 -31.60 22.48
C PRO A 326 8.25 -32.98 21.86
N ARG A 327 8.43 -33.09 20.53
CA ARG A 327 8.48 -34.37 19.81
C ARG A 327 9.86 -34.73 19.27
N GLY A 328 10.81 -33.78 19.23
CA GLY A 328 12.15 -34.02 18.69
C GLY A 328 12.13 -34.21 17.17
N LEU A 329 11.27 -33.46 16.48
CA LEU A 329 11.19 -33.47 15.02
C LEU A 329 12.49 -32.92 14.43
N ALA A 330 12.96 -33.52 13.32
CA ALA A 330 14.20 -33.09 12.68
C ALA A 330 13.98 -32.64 11.24
N GLY A 331 14.80 -31.69 10.78
CA GLY A 331 14.79 -31.24 9.39
C GLY A 331 13.41 -30.75 8.91
N GLU A 332 12.99 -31.26 7.75
CA GLU A 332 11.74 -30.87 7.09
C GLU A 332 10.47 -31.49 7.71
N GLU A 333 10.60 -32.39 8.71
CA GLU A 333 9.47 -32.84 9.52
C GLU A 333 8.87 -31.69 10.34
N ILE A 334 9.68 -30.68 10.63
CA ILE A 334 9.23 -29.43 11.23
C ILE A 334 8.51 -28.61 10.15
N PRO A 335 7.22 -28.27 10.32
CA PRO A 335 6.51 -27.43 9.38
C PRO A 335 7.23 -26.11 9.15
N LEU A 336 7.24 -25.62 7.90
CA LEU A 336 7.98 -24.40 7.54
C LEU A 336 7.64 -23.19 8.42
N PHE A 337 6.36 -23.00 8.75
CA PHE A 337 5.93 -21.92 9.64
C PHE A 337 6.51 -22.05 11.06
N GLY A 338 6.69 -23.28 11.56
CA GLY A 338 7.36 -23.55 12.83
C GLY A 338 8.83 -23.16 12.78
N ARG A 339 9.53 -23.55 11.70
CA ARG A 339 10.95 -23.19 11.47
C ARG A 339 11.18 -21.69 11.40
N ILE A 340 10.32 -20.97 10.67
CA ILE A 340 10.37 -19.50 10.57
C ILE A 340 10.10 -18.86 11.93
N SER A 341 9.05 -19.31 12.63
CA SER A 341 8.65 -18.76 13.93
C SER A 341 9.70 -18.99 15.00
N ALA A 342 10.36 -20.17 15.02
CA ALA A 342 11.44 -20.48 15.94
C ALA A 342 12.63 -19.51 15.82
N LEU A 343 13.05 -19.19 14.58
CA LEU A 343 14.11 -18.21 14.36
C LEU A 343 13.68 -16.81 14.78
N ALA A 344 12.47 -16.40 14.38
CA ALA A 344 11.93 -15.08 14.71
C ALA A 344 11.81 -14.86 16.22
N ASP A 345 11.31 -15.86 16.95
CA ASP A 345 11.18 -15.83 18.41
C ASP A 345 12.56 -15.75 19.10
N VAL A 346 13.50 -16.63 18.74
CA VAL A 346 14.84 -16.61 19.34
C VAL A 346 15.56 -15.29 19.08
N PHE A 347 15.47 -14.74 17.86
CA PHE A 347 16.06 -13.44 17.57
C PHE A 347 15.45 -12.32 18.43
N ASP A 348 14.12 -12.29 18.57
CA ASP A 348 13.47 -11.28 19.39
C ASP A 348 13.84 -11.42 20.87
N ALA A 349 13.86 -12.66 21.37
CA ALA A 349 14.19 -12.98 22.76
C ALA A 349 15.65 -12.62 23.11
N LEU A 350 16.59 -12.82 22.18
CA LEU A 350 18.01 -12.45 22.38
C LEU A 350 18.21 -10.95 22.37
N THR A 351 17.49 -10.22 21.52
CA THR A 351 17.71 -8.79 21.31
C THR A 351 16.79 -7.88 22.12
N SER A 352 15.85 -8.43 22.90
CA SER A 352 14.91 -7.64 23.71
C SER A 352 15.27 -7.68 25.19
N LYS A 353 15.05 -6.56 25.88
CA LYS A 353 15.31 -6.45 27.33
C LYS A 353 14.23 -7.23 28.08
N ARG A 354 14.64 -8.14 28.97
CA ARG A 354 13.75 -8.88 29.88
C ARG A 354 14.12 -8.55 31.33
N PRO A 355 13.20 -8.66 32.32
CA PRO A 355 13.48 -8.29 33.72
C PRO A 355 14.73 -8.93 34.34
N TYR A 356 15.13 -10.10 33.83
CA TYR A 356 16.27 -10.87 34.33
C TYR A 356 17.46 -10.97 33.35
N LYS A 357 17.38 -10.34 32.16
CA LYS A 357 18.42 -10.45 31.12
C LYS A 357 18.50 -9.17 30.29
N ASN A 358 19.70 -8.59 30.21
CA ASN A 358 19.98 -7.52 29.26
C ASN A 358 19.91 -8.06 27.83
N ALA A 359 19.38 -7.23 26.92
CA ALA A 359 19.42 -7.52 25.49
C ALA A 359 20.86 -7.73 25.03
N TRP A 360 21.07 -8.72 24.16
CA TRP A 360 22.35 -8.92 23.50
C TRP A 360 22.58 -7.82 22.46
N PRO A 361 23.85 -7.46 22.19
CA PRO A 361 24.20 -6.74 20.98
C PRO A 361 23.64 -7.47 19.76
N VAL A 362 23.06 -6.72 18.82
CA VAL A 362 22.45 -7.28 17.61
C VAL A 362 23.44 -8.17 16.84
N ASP A 363 24.69 -7.72 16.70
CA ASP A 363 25.73 -8.47 16.00
C ASP A 363 26.05 -9.83 16.67
N GLU A 364 25.97 -9.90 18.00
CA GLU A 364 26.12 -11.15 18.74
C GLU A 364 24.94 -12.09 18.50
N ALA A 365 23.71 -11.57 18.48
CA ALA A 365 22.52 -12.36 18.17
C ALA A 365 22.54 -12.91 16.73
N ILE A 366 22.98 -12.10 15.76
CA ILE A 366 23.17 -12.52 14.37
C ILE A 366 24.23 -13.61 14.27
N THR A 367 25.37 -13.42 14.95
CA THR A 367 26.46 -14.40 14.97
C THR A 367 25.97 -15.73 15.57
N PHE A 368 25.24 -15.68 16.68
CA PHE A 368 24.64 -16.86 17.30
C PHE A 368 23.71 -17.60 16.34
N ILE A 369 22.81 -16.90 15.63
CA ILE A 369 21.90 -17.53 14.65
C ILE A 369 22.70 -18.20 13.53
N LYS A 370 23.74 -17.53 13.02
CA LYS A 370 24.60 -18.04 11.96
C LYS A 370 25.36 -19.30 12.38
N GLU A 371 25.93 -19.31 13.58
CA GLU A 371 26.67 -20.47 14.12
C GLU A 371 25.74 -21.66 14.42
N ASN A 372 24.47 -21.40 14.70
CA ASN A 372 23.46 -22.43 14.95
C ASN A 372 22.66 -22.83 13.70
N SER A 373 23.10 -22.40 12.51
CA SER A 373 22.54 -22.82 11.22
C SER A 373 22.81 -24.31 10.96
N GLY A 374 21.78 -25.05 10.57
CA GLY A 374 21.85 -26.51 10.37
C GLY A 374 21.88 -27.32 11.67
N SER A 375 21.79 -26.68 12.84
CA SER A 375 21.61 -27.36 14.13
C SER A 375 20.34 -26.91 14.83
N HIS A 376 20.29 -25.68 15.36
CA HIS A 376 19.07 -25.15 15.93
C HIS A 376 18.09 -24.76 14.81
N PHE A 377 18.59 -24.08 13.78
CA PHE A 377 17.77 -23.47 12.73
C PHE A 377 17.96 -24.15 11.38
N ASP A 378 16.91 -24.11 10.56
CA ASP A 378 16.98 -24.48 9.15
C ASP A 378 17.91 -23.53 8.39
N THR A 379 18.86 -24.09 7.64
CA THR A 379 19.83 -23.31 6.85
C THR A 379 19.15 -22.37 5.86
N LYS A 380 18.06 -22.78 5.21
CA LYS A 380 17.32 -21.96 4.24
C LYS A 380 16.63 -20.76 4.92
N VAL A 381 16.14 -20.96 6.13
CA VAL A 381 15.49 -19.90 6.92
C VAL A 381 16.55 -18.89 7.41
N VAL A 382 17.71 -19.38 7.85
CA VAL A 382 18.84 -18.52 8.23
C VAL A 382 19.33 -17.70 7.04
N ASP A 383 19.52 -18.31 5.86
CA ASP A 383 19.94 -17.59 4.66
C ASP A 383 18.94 -16.49 4.28
N ALA A 384 17.64 -16.78 4.33
CA ALA A 384 16.60 -15.80 4.10
C ALA A 384 16.68 -14.66 5.11
N PHE A 385 16.74 -14.96 6.40
CA PHE A 385 16.88 -13.97 7.49
C PHE A 385 18.09 -13.06 7.31
N LEU A 386 19.27 -13.63 7.06
CA LEU A 386 20.51 -12.84 6.90
C LEU A 386 20.46 -11.92 5.68
N SER A 387 19.77 -12.33 4.62
CA SER A 387 19.64 -11.52 3.40
C SER A 387 18.70 -10.32 3.52
N ILE A 388 17.94 -10.23 4.62
CA ILE A 388 16.99 -9.15 4.92
C ILE A 388 17.27 -8.51 6.29
N ILE A 389 18.53 -8.57 6.76
CA ILE A 389 18.82 -8.16 8.14
C ILE A 389 18.45 -6.71 8.41
N ASP A 390 18.70 -5.80 7.47
CA ASP A 390 18.35 -4.38 7.66
C ASP A 390 16.82 -4.18 7.84
N GLU A 391 16.01 -5.02 7.19
CA GLU A 391 14.55 -5.05 7.32
C GLU A 391 14.15 -5.56 8.72
N ILE A 392 14.78 -6.64 9.19
CA ILE A 392 14.55 -7.13 10.56
C ILE A 392 14.91 -6.07 11.59
N LEU A 393 16.05 -5.37 11.40
CA LEU A 393 16.48 -4.33 12.32
C LEU A 393 15.49 -3.18 12.33
N GLU A 394 14.96 -2.77 11.18
CA GLU A 394 13.85 -1.82 11.10
C GLU A 394 12.63 -2.22 11.92
N ILE A 395 12.16 -3.47 11.78
CA ILE A 395 10.97 -3.94 12.54
C ILE A 395 11.31 -3.79 14.01
N LYS A 396 12.51 -4.24 14.38
CA LYS A 396 12.96 -4.21 15.76
C LYS A 396 12.83 -2.81 16.33
N ALA A 397 13.41 -1.79 15.72
CA ALA A 397 13.40 -0.47 16.35
C ALA A 397 12.11 0.33 16.14
N LEU A 398 11.24 -0.03 15.19
CA LEU A 398 9.86 0.45 15.17
C LEU A 398 9.08 0.01 16.43
N TYR A 399 9.40 -1.14 17.02
CA TYR A 399 8.68 -1.70 18.16
C TYR A 399 9.56 -1.89 19.41
N SER A 400 10.70 -1.20 19.54
CA SER A 400 11.68 -1.49 20.61
C SER A 400 11.38 -0.89 21.99
N ASN A 401 10.41 0.03 22.15
CA ASN A 401 10.04 0.52 23.48
C ASN A 401 8.76 1.38 23.49
N PRO A 402 8.02 1.46 24.62
CA PRO A 402 6.98 2.47 24.87
C PRO A 402 7.52 3.82 25.38
N HIS A 403 8.81 3.90 25.78
CA HIS A 403 9.41 5.09 26.43
C HIS A 403 10.91 5.32 26.13
N ALA A 404 11.52 4.56 25.22
CA ALA A 404 12.96 4.65 24.96
C ALA A 404 13.35 3.93 23.67
N VAL A 405 12.94 4.47 22.52
CA VAL A 405 13.74 4.27 21.32
C VAL A 405 14.71 5.46 21.27
N THR A 406 15.97 5.23 20.86
CA THR A 406 16.98 6.25 20.50
C THR A 406 17.44 6.14 19.04
N SER A 407 16.84 5.29 18.22
CA SER A 407 16.87 5.36 16.75
C SER A 407 15.84 4.40 16.20
N VAL A 408 14.85 4.87 15.44
CA VAL A 408 14.27 4.00 14.42
C VAL A 408 15.37 3.63 13.43
N PRO A 409 15.21 2.58 12.64
CA PRO A 409 16.29 2.14 11.78
C PRO A 409 16.01 2.71 10.41
N SER A 410 17.07 3.21 9.81
CA SER A 410 17.16 3.36 8.38
C SER A 410 17.07 1.97 7.73
N SER A 411 15.90 1.62 7.19
CA SER A 411 15.64 0.77 6.00
C SER A 411 15.86 -0.74 5.94
N ASN A 412 14.79 -1.53 5.71
CA ASN A 412 14.48 -2.31 4.50
C ASN A 412 13.09 -3.03 4.45
N ILE A 413 12.25 -3.11 5.50
CA ILE A 413 10.95 -3.87 5.49
C ILE A 413 9.97 -3.34 4.45
N PHE A 414 10.05 -2.02 4.25
CA PHE A 414 9.17 -1.29 3.36
C PHE A 414 9.94 -0.71 2.16
N ARG A 415 11.24 -1.03 2.02
CA ARG A 415 12.05 -0.62 0.84
C ARG A 415 11.83 -1.55 -0.36
N ASP A 416 11.44 -2.80 -0.16
CA ASP A 416 11.31 -3.79 -1.25
C ASP A 416 10.00 -3.70 -2.06
N ARG A 417 9.44 -2.49 -2.13
CA ARG A 417 8.82 -2.07 -3.39
C ARG A 417 9.58 -0.84 -3.86
N PRO A 418 10.52 -0.97 -4.81
CA PRO A 418 11.04 0.22 -5.49
C PRO A 418 9.83 1.04 -5.95
N VAL A 419 9.62 2.21 -5.34
CA VAL A 419 8.68 3.18 -5.88
C VAL A 419 9.33 3.72 -7.14
N SER A 420 8.58 3.73 -8.24
CA SER A 420 9.10 4.26 -9.50
C SER A 420 9.44 5.76 -9.42
N THR A 421 8.99 6.43 -8.38
CA THR A 421 9.16 7.87 -8.16
C THR A 421 9.37 8.16 -6.67
N THR A 422 10.54 8.69 -6.34
CA THR A 422 10.84 9.24 -5.01
C THR A 422 10.52 10.72 -5.03
N VAL A 423 9.57 11.15 -4.18
CA VAL A 423 9.14 12.56 -4.06
C VAL A 423 9.88 13.23 -2.89
N TYR A 424 10.08 12.50 -1.81
CA TYR A 424 10.74 12.98 -0.60
C TYR A 424 12.03 12.20 -0.36
N THR A 425 13.11 12.92 -0.11
CA THR A 425 14.41 12.36 0.31
C THR A 425 14.75 12.89 1.69
N TRP A 426 15.32 12.04 2.54
CA TRP A 426 15.83 12.49 3.84
C TRP A 426 16.93 13.54 3.64
N ASP A 427 16.88 14.58 4.46
CA ASP A 427 17.93 15.59 4.63
C ASP A 427 17.92 16.10 6.09
N ASP A 428 18.97 16.82 6.48
CA ASP A 428 19.18 17.28 7.87
C ASP A 428 18.10 18.25 8.38
N SER A 429 17.24 18.80 7.51
CA SER A 429 16.11 19.62 7.94
C SER A 429 15.07 18.81 8.71
N PHE A 430 14.93 17.51 8.42
CA PHE A 430 14.00 16.58 9.07
C PHE A 430 14.51 16.03 10.41
N SER A 431 15.79 16.26 10.73
CA SER A 431 16.37 15.88 12.02
C SER A 431 16.02 16.89 13.12
N ILE A 432 15.56 16.38 14.26
CA ILE A 432 15.43 17.14 15.50
C ILE A 432 16.60 16.90 16.46
N GLY A 433 17.50 15.96 16.11
CA GLY A 433 18.70 15.60 16.86
C GLY A 433 18.48 14.49 17.89
N VAL A 434 17.25 13.99 18.02
CA VAL A 434 16.96 12.79 18.81
C VAL A 434 16.96 11.63 17.84
N ALA A 435 17.98 10.77 17.90
CA ALA A 435 18.19 9.76 16.87
C ALA A 435 16.97 8.81 16.68
N SER A 436 16.16 8.55 17.72
CA SER A 436 14.89 7.80 17.63
C SER A 436 13.89 8.45 16.74
N ILE A 437 13.60 9.69 17.09
CA ILE A 437 12.61 10.48 16.40
C ILE A 437 13.08 10.72 14.96
N ASP A 438 14.37 10.98 14.75
CA ASP A 438 14.93 11.22 13.42
C ASP A 438 14.73 10.04 12.48
N ALA A 439 14.91 8.83 12.98
CA ALA A 439 14.65 7.70 12.13
C ALA A 439 13.15 7.35 12.04
N GLN A 440 12.33 7.71 13.04
CA GLN A 440 10.86 7.60 12.95
C GLN A 440 10.40 8.47 11.77
N HIS A 441 10.99 9.67 11.63
CA HIS A 441 10.79 10.54 10.49
C HIS A 441 11.28 9.93 9.16
N GLN A 442 12.41 9.23 9.14
CA GLN A 442 12.84 8.51 7.93
C GLN A 442 11.82 7.45 7.48
N TYR A 443 11.24 6.73 8.44
CA TYR A 443 10.16 5.80 8.17
C TYR A 443 8.91 6.49 7.61
N LEU A 444 8.52 7.63 8.21
CA LEU A 444 7.43 8.47 7.69
C LEU A 444 7.68 8.95 6.25
N ILE A 445 8.91 9.35 5.91
CA ILE A 445 9.28 9.71 4.53
C ILE A 445 9.08 8.54 3.56
N ASN A 446 9.40 7.31 3.98
CA ASN A 446 9.11 6.12 3.18
C ASN A 446 7.58 5.97 2.96
N LEU A 447 6.78 6.09 4.01
CA LEU A 447 5.31 6.04 3.90
C LEU A 447 4.76 7.12 2.97
N LEU A 448 5.32 8.33 2.99
CA LEU A 448 4.95 9.42 2.09
C LEU A 448 5.26 9.14 0.62
N ASN A 449 6.38 8.48 0.34
CA ASN A 449 6.71 8.05 -1.01
C ASN A 449 5.79 6.92 -1.48
N ARG A 450 5.47 5.96 -0.58
CA ARG A 450 4.54 4.86 -0.86
C ARG A 450 3.12 5.36 -1.14
N ILE A 451 2.62 6.34 -0.37
CA ILE A 451 1.30 6.92 -0.64
C ILE A 451 1.29 7.67 -1.97
N HIS A 452 2.35 8.42 -2.31
CA HIS A 452 2.46 9.09 -3.61
C HIS A 452 2.42 8.10 -4.78
N GLU A 453 3.15 6.99 -4.69
CA GLU A 453 3.11 5.95 -5.72
C GLU A 453 1.74 5.25 -5.78
N ALA A 454 1.12 4.98 -4.63
CA ALA A 454 -0.20 4.37 -4.57
C ALA A 454 -1.27 5.27 -5.22
N VAL A 455 -1.18 6.59 -5.00
CA VAL A 455 -2.04 7.60 -5.63
C VAL A 455 -1.76 7.70 -7.13
N LYS A 456 -0.48 7.76 -7.53
CA LYS A 456 -0.06 7.80 -8.94
C LYS A 456 -0.53 6.57 -9.72
N THR A 457 -0.52 5.40 -9.08
CA THR A 457 -0.99 4.14 -9.69
C THR A 457 -2.49 3.90 -9.54
N GLY A 458 -3.23 4.82 -8.90
CA GLY A 458 -4.67 4.70 -8.69
C GLY A 458 -5.09 3.47 -7.87
N SER A 459 -4.23 2.99 -6.97
CA SER A 459 -4.43 1.75 -6.23
C SER A 459 -4.99 2.00 -4.83
N SER A 460 -6.32 2.01 -4.70
CA SER A 460 -7.01 2.26 -3.41
C SER A 460 -6.60 1.24 -2.33
N THR A 461 -6.34 -0.01 -2.68
CA THR A 461 -5.87 -1.03 -1.73
C THR A 461 -4.48 -0.72 -1.18
N LYS A 462 -3.54 -0.27 -2.03
CA LYS A 462 -2.22 0.20 -1.58
C LYS A 462 -2.35 1.44 -0.69
N ILE A 463 -3.24 2.37 -1.02
CA ILE A 463 -3.53 3.56 -0.20
C ILE A 463 -3.98 3.14 1.20
N VAL A 464 -4.96 2.24 1.29
CA VAL A 464 -5.45 1.70 2.58
C VAL A 464 -4.34 1.02 3.38
N THR A 465 -3.50 0.20 2.74
CA THR A 465 -2.36 -0.41 3.43
C THR A 465 -1.40 0.64 3.99
N VAL A 466 -1.06 1.68 3.21
CA VAL A 466 -0.17 2.75 3.68
C VAL A 466 -0.81 3.57 4.79
N LEU A 467 -2.13 3.79 4.77
CA LEU A 467 -2.84 4.46 5.87
C LEU A 467 -2.82 3.65 7.16
N ILE A 468 -2.96 2.33 7.10
CA ILE A 468 -2.82 1.44 8.27
C ILE A 468 -1.38 1.52 8.83
N ASP A 469 -0.37 1.45 7.95
CA ASP A 469 1.03 1.60 8.37
C ASP A 469 1.28 2.99 8.99
N MET A 470 0.64 4.03 8.46
CA MET A 470 0.70 5.40 8.98
C MET A 470 0.05 5.54 10.36
N GLN A 471 -1.06 4.85 10.61
CA GLN A 471 -1.69 4.80 11.93
C GLN A 471 -0.77 4.08 12.94
N THR A 472 -0.16 2.96 12.53
CA THR A 472 0.81 2.23 13.35
C THR A 472 2.03 3.10 13.69
N TYR A 473 2.57 3.81 12.70
CA TYR A 473 3.62 4.80 12.90
C TYR A 473 3.22 5.86 13.92
N ALA A 474 2.03 6.47 13.74
CA ALA A 474 1.54 7.52 14.61
C ALA A 474 1.39 7.04 16.06
N GLU A 475 0.88 5.84 16.30
CA GLU A 475 0.78 5.27 17.65
C GLU A 475 2.13 5.20 18.36
N VAL A 476 3.15 4.68 17.68
CA VAL A 476 4.50 4.53 18.25
C VAL A 476 5.18 5.89 18.41
N HIS A 477 5.28 6.64 17.32
CA HIS A 477 6.02 7.89 17.27
C HIS A 477 5.45 8.94 18.23
N PHE A 478 4.13 9.10 18.26
CA PHE A 478 3.49 10.07 19.15
C PHE A 478 3.66 9.69 20.62
N ALA A 479 3.57 8.40 20.96
CA ALA A 479 3.78 7.95 22.33
C ALA A 479 5.23 8.21 22.81
N ASP A 480 6.21 7.87 21.97
CA ASP A 480 7.63 8.10 22.24
C ASP A 480 7.94 9.58 22.38
N GLU A 481 7.57 10.39 21.39
CA GLU A 481 7.86 11.82 21.37
C GLU A 481 7.21 12.53 22.57
N GLU A 482 5.94 12.24 22.84
CA GLU A 482 5.24 12.82 24.00
C GLU A 482 5.86 12.36 25.33
N SER A 483 6.42 11.15 25.40
CA SER A 483 7.15 10.71 26.59
C SER A 483 8.40 11.55 26.82
N ILE A 484 9.23 11.73 25.79
CA ILE A 484 10.43 12.55 25.87
C ILE A 484 10.07 13.99 26.23
N MET A 485 8.97 14.53 25.67
CA MET A 485 8.45 15.84 26.04
C MET A 485 8.03 15.93 27.51
N ARG A 486 7.35 14.91 28.04
CA ARG A 486 6.93 14.84 29.45
C ARG A 486 8.13 14.81 30.38
N GLU A 487 9.08 13.90 30.13
CA GLU A 487 10.31 13.75 30.92
C GLU A 487 11.13 15.05 30.98
N ASN A 488 11.11 15.82 29.89
CA ASN A 488 11.88 17.06 29.78
C ASN A 488 11.05 18.33 30.09
N ASN A 489 9.82 18.19 30.60
CA ASN A 489 8.93 19.29 30.95
C ASN A 489 8.74 20.31 29.81
N TYR A 490 8.43 19.81 28.61
CA TYR A 490 8.23 20.66 27.43
C TYR A 490 6.95 21.52 27.56
N PRO A 491 7.02 22.86 27.50
CA PRO A 491 5.87 23.73 27.79
C PRO A 491 4.68 23.58 26.82
N GLN A 492 4.92 23.14 25.58
CA GLN A 492 3.88 23.05 24.54
C GLN A 492 3.30 21.64 24.37
N LEU A 493 3.60 20.71 25.28
CA LEU A 493 3.15 19.31 25.23
C LEU A 493 1.65 19.18 24.95
N ASN A 494 0.78 19.93 25.64
CA ASN A 494 -0.67 19.84 25.45
C ASN A 494 -1.11 20.24 24.03
N GLY A 495 -0.44 21.24 23.45
CA GLY A 495 -0.69 21.65 22.05
C GLY A 495 -0.24 20.57 21.07
N HIS A 496 0.87 19.91 21.39
CA HIS A 496 1.42 18.80 20.61
C HIS A 496 0.49 17.58 20.59
N ILE A 497 0.02 17.14 21.76
CA ILE A 497 -0.97 16.05 21.91
C ILE A 497 -2.24 16.35 21.10
N LEU A 498 -2.70 17.60 21.07
CA LEU A 498 -3.88 17.99 20.30
C LEU A 498 -3.64 17.89 18.78
N LEU A 499 -2.44 18.23 18.30
CA LEU A 499 -2.06 18.07 16.90
C LEU A 499 -2.03 16.59 16.51
N HIS A 500 -1.46 15.72 17.35
CA HIS A 500 -1.46 14.27 17.17
C HIS A 500 -2.87 13.69 17.07
N LYS A 501 -3.76 14.06 17.99
CA LYS A 501 -5.18 13.64 17.95
C LYS A 501 -5.89 14.07 16.67
N LYS A 502 -5.62 15.28 16.17
CA LYS A 502 -6.17 15.76 14.89
C LYS A 502 -5.65 14.95 13.71
N PHE A 503 -4.38 14.55 13.73
CA PHE A 503 -3.81 13.69 12.70
C PHE A 503 -4.53 12.34 12.65
N ILE A 504 -4.65 11.66 13.80
CA ILE A 504 -5.33 10.36 13.92
C ILE A 504 -6.78 10.47 13.43
N SER A 505 -7.54 11.45 13.91
CA SER A 505 -8.94 11.63 13.49
C SER A 505 -9.08 11.89 11.98
N LYS A 506 -8.14 12.63 11.36
CA LYS A 506 -8.19 12.89 9.92
C LYS A 506 -7.78 11.66 9.09
N THR A 507 -6.82 10.85 9.55
CA THR A 507 -6.46 9.60 8.86
C THR A 507 -7.58 8.55 8.96
N GLU A 508 -8.29 8.48 10.09
CA GLU A 508 -9.51 7.68 10.24
C GLU A 508 -10.60 8.14 9.27
N SER A 509 -10.87 9.45 9.20
CA SER A 509 -11.85 10.01 8.25
C SER A 509 -11.49 9.70 6.80
N PHE A 510 -10.21 9.65 6.43
CA PHE A 510 -9.81 9.24 5.08
C PHE A 510 -10.09 7.77 4.78
N MET A 511 -9.95 6.90 5.78
CA MET A 511 -10.29 5.49 5.65
C MET A 511 -11.80 5.33 5.38
N ASP A 512 -12.64 6.06 6.09
CA ASP A 512 -14.09 6.04 5.89
C ASP A 512 -14.48 6.62 4.52
N ASP A 513 -13.86 7.74 4.12
CA ASP A 513 -14.05 8.34 2.80
C ASP A 513 -13.66 7.38 1.67
N LEU A 514 -12.59 6.58 1.83
CA LEU A 514 -12.17 5.57 0.85
C LEU A 514 -13.15 4.38 0.74
N GLU A 515 -13.87 4.02 1.80
CA GLU A 515 -14.92 3.00 1.72
C GLU A 515 -16.16 3.49 1.00
N LEU A 516 -16.52 4.75 1.24
CA LEU A 516 -17.66 5.38 0.58
C LEU A 516 -17.34 5.62 -0.89
N ASN A 517 -16.16 6.18 -1.17
CA ASN A 517 -15.70 6.51 -2.50
C ASN A 517 -14.20 6.21 -2.72
N PRO A 518 -13.86 4.97 -3.10
CA PRO A 518 -12.46 4.57 -3.31
C PRO A 518 -11.72 5.33 -4.42
N LEU A 519 -12.45 6.12 -5.21
CA LEU A 519 -11.99 6.71 -6.48
C LEU A 519 -11.72 8.22 -6.36
N ALA A 520 -12.34 8.91 -5.41
CA ALA A 520 -12.32 10.37 -5.33
C ALA A 520 -11.30 10.97 -4.36
N VAL A 521 -10.76 10.16 -3.42
CA VAL A 521 -10.12 10.67 -2.19
C VAL A 521 -8.59 10.60 -2.26
N SER A 522 -8.05 9.85 -3.22
CA SER A 522 -6.62 9.52 -3.33
C SER A 522 -5.70 10.76 -3.35
N SER A 523 -6.02 11.79 -4.13
CA SER A 523 -5.18 13.00 -4.24
C SER A 523 -5.24 13.90 -2.99
N GLU A 524 -6.40 13.96 -2.33
CA GLU A 524 -6.56 14.71 -1.07
C GLU A 524 -5.70 14.09 0.04
N ILE A 525 -5.64 12.76 0.11
CA ILE A 525 -4.83 12.02 1.09
C ILE A 525 -3.36 12.36 0.94
N ALA A 526 -2.79 12.21 -0.27
CA ALA A 526 -1.37 12.49 -0.49
C ALA A 526 -1.02 13.96 -0.19
N HIS A 527 -1.89 14.90 -0.59
CA HIS A 527 -1.69 16.32 -0.32
C HIS A 527 -1.74 16.64 1.18
N TYR A 528 -2.74 16.12 1.90
CA TYR A 528 -2.86 16.32 3.33
C TYR A 528 -1.65 15.74 4.07
N LEU A 529 -1.29 14.48 3.80
CA LEU A 529 -0.19 13.81 4.48
C LEU A 529 1.14 14.52 4.21
N GLY A 530 1.41 14.88 2.95
CA GLY A 530 2.63 15.63 2.60
C GLY A 530 2.71 16.99 3.30
N ASN A 531 1.61 17.75 3.33
CA ASN A 531 1.56 19.04 4.02
C ASN A 531 1.68 18.89 5.54
N TRP A 532 1.02 17.89 6.12
CA TRP A 532 1.08 17.64 7.56
C TRP A 532 2.51 17.30 7.97
N THR A 533 3.18 16.37 7.26
CA THR A 533 4.56 15.98 7.57
C THR A 533 5.53 17.14 7.45
N ALA A 534 5.46 17.91 6.35
CA ALA A 534 6.31 19.08 6.17
C ALA A 534 6.10 20.12 7.29
N ASN A 535 4.86 20.36 7.69
CA ASN A 535 4.59 21.31 8.77
C ASN A 535 4.94 20.76 10.16
N HIS A 536 4.71 19.48 10.43
CA HIS A 536 4.93 18.89 11.74
C HIS A 536 6.42 18.75 12.01
N ILE A 537 7.15 17.99 11.20
CA ILE A 537 8.58 17.77 11.41
C ILE A 537 9.36 19.08 11.34
N GLN A 538 9.21 19.83 10.23
CA GLN A 538 10.10 20.96 9.97
C GLN A 538 9.75 22.22 10.77
N LYS A 539 8.59 22.27 11.45
CA LYS A 539 8.19 23.45 12.24
C LYS A 539 7.80 23.14 13.68
N VAL A 540 7.06 22.07 13.93
CA VAL A 540 6.59 21.73 15.29
C VAL A 540 7.71 20.99 16.01
N ASP A 541 8.15 19.86 15.48
CA ASP A 541 9.11 18.97 16.14
C ASP A 541 10.50 19.63 16.17
N LYS A 542 10.83 20.43 15.15
CA LYS A 542 12.05 21.25 15.17
C LYS A 542 12.12 22.20 16.37
N LYS A 543 10.99 22.82 16.78
CA LYS A 543 10.96 23.67 17.99
C LYS A 543 11.21 22.86 19.26
N PHE A 544 10.78 21.60 19.28
CA PHE A 544 11.07 20.70 20.38
C PHE A 544 12.55 20.28 20.39
N GLY A 545 13.12 19.92 19.23
CA GLY A 545 14.56 19.66 19.09
C GLY A 545 15.42 20.86 19.53
N ASP A 546 15.05 22.07 19.14
CA ASP A 546 15.73 23.30 19.56
C ASP A 546 15.63 23.54 21.08
N PHE A 547 14.50 23.18 21.69
CA PHE A 547 14.32 23.22 23.14
C PHE A 547 15.27 22.25 23.86
N LEU A 548 15.40 21.02 23.35
CA LEU A 548 16.31 20.02 23.90
C LEU A 548 17.78 20.45 23.76
N LYS A 549 18.17 21.00 22.59
CA LYS A 549 19.50 21.57 22.36
C LYS A 549 19.82 22.72 23.32
N LYS A 550 18.89 23.65 23.54
CA LYS A 550 19.07 24.77 24.49
C LYS A 550 19.33 24.32 25.93
N ARG A 551 18.89 23.11 26.30
CA ARG A 551 19.08 22.53 27.64
C ARG A 551 20.27 21.56 27.71
N ASN A 552 21.08 21.43 26.66
CA ASN A 552 22.17 20.44 26.55
C ASN A 552 21.71 19.00 26.78
N LEU A 553 20.46 18.68 26.44
CA LEU A 553 19.88 17.34 26.57
C LEU A 553 20.16 16.47 25.33
N ILE A 554 20.72 17.07 24.28
CA ILE A 554 21.19 16.43 23.05
C ILE A 554 22.54 17.07 22.69
N PRO A 555 23.56 16.31 22.26
CA PRO A 555 24.82 16.88 21.81
C PRO A 555 24.62 17.88 20.65
N PRO A 556 25.39 18.99 20.60
CA PRO A 556 25.35 19.91 19.47
C PRO A 556 25.73 19.21 18.17
N ALA A 557 25.08 19.58 17.06
CA ALA A 557 25.26 18.97 15.73
C ALA A 557 26.72 18.99 15.21
N ASP A 558 27.59 19.80 15.81
CA ASP A 558 28.97 20.00 15.37
C ASP A 558 30.02 19.12 16.07
N LEU A 559 29.61 18.26 17.01
CA LEU A 559 30.50 17.23 17.57
C LEU A 559 30.35 15.93 16.77
N LYS A 560 31.04 15.87 15.63
CA LYS A 560 31.46 14.57 15.06
C LYS A 560 32.29 13.88 16.14
N ILE A 561 31.69 12.92 16.83
CA ILE A 561 32.44 11.93 17.60
C ILE A 561 33.23 11.14 16.56
N SER A 562 34.51 11.48 16.39
CA SER A 562 35.46 10.58 15.77
C SER A 562 35.40 9.28 16.54
N LEU A 563 34.96 8.20 15.87
CA LEU A 563 35.23 6.85 16.30
C LEU A 563 36.76 6.75 16.45
N VAL A 564 37.23 6.76 17.70
CA VAL A 564 38.62 6.52 18.01
C VAL A 564 38.89 5.06 17.70
N ASP A 565 39.80 4.82 16.76
CA ASP A 565 40.37 3.53 16.40
C ASP A 565 40.71 2.71 17.65
N ALA A 566 39.88 1.70 17.96
CA ALA A 566 40.21 0.64 18.90
C ALA A 566 41.01 -0.47 18.20
N THR A 567 42.06 -0.11 17.45
CA THR A 567 43.06 -1.05 16.95
C THR A 567 44.43 -0.39 16.88
N SER A 568 45.13 -0.28 18.02
CA SER A 568 46.60 -0.42 18.10
C SER A 568 47.15 -0.02 19.48
N GLN A 569 47.01 -0.90 20.47
CA GLN A 569 48.06 -1.05 21.49
C GLN A 569 48.45 -2.52 21.59
N LYS A 570 49.38 -2.90 20.71
CA LYS A 570 50.27 -4.05 20.93
C LYS A 570 51.13 -3.71 22.15
N VAL A 571 50.71 -4.18 23.32
CA VAL A 571 51.63 -4.34 24.45
C VAL A 571 52.54 -5.52 24.11
N ARG A 572 53.78 -5.23 23.73
CA ARG A 572 54.86 -6.21 23.68
C ARG A 572 55.22 -6.60 25.12
N PRO A 573 55.31 -7.89 25.48
CA PRO A 573 56.04 -8.28 26.66
C PRO A 573 57.54 -8.22 26.34
N ASP A 574 58.23 -7.29 26.99
CA ASP A 574 59.69 -7.20 26.96
C ASP A 574 60.24 -8.30 27.88
N LEU A 575 60.83 -9.32 27.27
CA LEU A 575 61.62 -10.33 27.94
C LEU A 575 63.10 -9.94 27.82
N ASN A 576 63.73 -9.89 28.99
CA ASN A 576 65.16 -9.97 29.31
C ASN A 576 65.99 -8.70 29.59
N SER A 577 66.45 -8.71 30.85
CA SER A 577 67.81 -8.43 31.34
C SER A 577 68.14 -7.01 31.82
N ASN A 578 68.19 -6.81 33.15
CA ASN A 578 69.44 -6.97 33.90
C ASN A 578 69.29 -6.60 35.39
N LYS A 579 69.80 -7.51 36.24
CA LYS A 579 70.64 -7.29 37.43
C LYS A 579 70.29 -6.12 38.38
N ASN A 580 69.74 -6.48 39.55
CA ASN A 580 70.50 -6.55 40.80
C ASN A 580 69.68 -7.27 41.88
#